data_AF-A0A945CSA8-F1
#
_entry.id   AF-A0A945CSA8-F1
#
_cell.length_a   1.000
_cell.length_b   1.000
_cell.length_c   1.000
_cell.angle_alpha   90.00
_cell.angle_beta   90.00
_cell.angle_gamma   90.00
#
_symmetry.space_group_name_H-M   'P 1'
#
loop_
_entity.id
_entity.type
_entity.pdbx_description
1 polymer ?
#
loop_
_entity_poly.entity_id
_entity_poly.type
_entity_poly.pdbx_seq_one_letter_code
_entity_poly.pdbx_strand_id
1 'polypeptide(L)'
;MSLRLLYITALLALVGFIGSVDAASLQVRRIDGATQFPAELGEIVDMEVAIDAGAEELTGITFFLSYDREVFRLIPAAEDEIVGAMPFTQASFLGGIVLVNQEETIDGESFLSYTEATGGLE
;
A
#
# COMPACT_ATOMS: atom_id res chain seq x y z
N MET A 1 -39.45 -0.89 42.91
CA MET A 1 -38.47 -1.29 41.87
C MET A 1 -37.94 0.00 41.25
N SER A 2 -36.71 0.37 41.60
CA SER A 2 -36.18 1.73 41.50
C SER A 2 -35.82 2.10 40.05
N LEU A 3 -36.35 3.24 39.58
CA LEU A 3 -36.13 3.87 38.27
C LEU A 3 -34.63 4.10 37.95
N ARG A 4 -33.75 4.03 38.95
CA ARG A 4 -32.29 4.18 38.81
C ARG A 4 -31.61 2.98 38.16
N LEU A 5 -32.25 1.80 38.16
CA LEU A 5 -31.67 0.59 37.58
C LEU A 5 -31.81 0.55 36.05
N LEU A 6 -32.82 1.23 35.49
CA LEU A 6 -33.07 1.25 34.03
C LEU A 6 -32.04 2.12 33.27
N TYR A 7 -31.52 3.17 33.90
CA TYR A 7 -30.56 4.08 33.25
C TYR A 7 -29.17 3.47 33.07
N ILE A 8 -28.76 2.56 33.96
CA ILE A 8 -27.42 1.93 33.89
C ILE A 8 -27.35 0.92 32.74
N THR A 9 -28.44 0.23 32.44
CA THR A 9 -28.54 -0.68 31.28
C THR A 9 -28.60 0.05 29.94
N ALA A 10 -29.16 1.26 29.87
CA ALA A 10 -29.15 2.06 28.65
C ALA A 10 -27.78 2.67 28.34
N LEU A 11 -26.99 3.00 29.37
CA LEU A 11 -25.62 3.52 29.20
C LEU A 11 -24.65 2.45 28.66
N LEU A 12 -24.81 1.18 29.06
CA LEU A 12 -23.95 0.08 28.61
C LEU A 12 -24.16 -0.31 27.14
N ALA A 13 -25.36 -0.09 26.59
CA ALA A 13 -25.65 -0.35 25.19
C ALA A 13 -25.05 0.71 24.25
N LEU A 14 -24.70 1.90 24.76
CA LEU A 14 -24.07 2.96 23.98
C LEU A 14 -22.55 2.79 23.85
N VAL A 15 -21.91 2.03 24.75
CA VAL A 15 -20.45 1.78 24.74
C VAL A 15 -20.07 0.64 23.78
N GLY A 16 -21.05 -0.07 23.20
CA GLY A 16 -20.82 -1.14 22.23
C GLY A 16 -20.44 -0.67 20.82
N PHE A 17 -20.41 0.64 20.57
CA PHE A 17 -19.85 1.21 19.33
C PHE A 17 -18.32 1.25 19.43
N ILE A 18 -17.71 0.09 19.67
CA ILE A 18 -16.29 -0.11 19.48
C ILE A 18 -16.09 -0.11 17.97
N GLY A 19 -15.77 1.05 17.40
CA GLY A 19 -15.29 1.12 16.02
C GLY A 19 -14.11 0.16 15.90
N SER A 20 -14.14 -0.72 14.91
CA SER A 20 -12.97 -1.51 14.55
C SER A 20 -11.90 -0.52 14.10
N VAL A 21 -10.91 -0.29 14.95
CA VAL A 21 -9.67 0.38 14.53
C VAL A 21 -8.91 -0.67 13.74
N ASP A 22 -9.14 -0.70 12.42
CA ASP A 22 -8.30 -1.48 11.53
C ASP A 22 -7.00 -0.72 11.32
N ALA A 23 -5.89 -1.41 11.55
CA ALA A 23 -4.57 -0.84 11.30
C ALA A 23 -4.35 -0.72 9.80
N ALA A 24 -3.59 0.30 9.38
CA ALA A 24 -3.18 0.42 7.99
C ALA A 24 -2.46 -0.87 7.54
N SER A 25 -2.74 -1.31 6.33
CA SER A 25 -2.17 -2.52 5.74
C SER A 25 -1.56 -2.25 4.37
N LEU A 26 -0.53 -3.03 4.04
CA LEU A 26 0.13 -3.01 2.76
C LEU A 26 0.30 -4.44 2.28
N GLN A 27 -0.10 -4.70 1.03
CA GLN A 27 -0.01 -6.03 0.44
C GLN A 27 0.48 -5.94 -1.00
N VAL A 28 1.46 -6.77 -1.34
CA VAL A 28 1.84 -7.04 -2.73
C VAL A 28 0.99 -8.20 -3.23
N ARG A 29 0.27 -7.99 -4.33
CA ARG A 29 -0.62 -9.01 -4.91
C ARG A 29 -0.74 -8.79 -6.40
N ARG A 30 -1.20 -9.81 -7.12
CA ARG A 30 -1.62 -9.65 -8.51
C ARG A 30 -2.87 -8.76 -8.57
N ILE A 31 -3.10 -8.09 -9.70
CA ILE A 31 -4.25 -7.18 -9.89
C ILE A 31 -5.64 -7.82 -9.64
N ASP A 32 -5.73 -9.15 -9.64
CA ASP A 32 -6.96 -9.89 -9.29
C ASP A 32 -7.08 -10.19 -7.78
N GLY A 33 -6.14 -9.69 -6.97
CA GLY A 33 -6.09 -9.88 -5.52
C GLY A 33 -5.32 -11.11 -5.07
N ALA A 34 -4.81 -11.95 -5.98
CA ALA A 34 -4.09 -13.17 -5.60
C ALA A 34 -2.69 -12.86 -5.06
N THR A 35 -2.37 -13.36 -3.87
CA THR A 35 -1.02 -13.28 -3.27
C THR A 35 -0.16 -14.51 -3.58
N GLN A 36 -0.79 -15.58 -4.05
CA GLN A 36 -0.15 -16.81 -4.48
C GLN A 36 -0.81 -17.25 -5.78
N PHE A 37 -0.01 -17.39 -6.82
CA PHE A 37 -0.48 -17.79 -8.14
C PHE A 37 0.64 -18.55 -8.87
N PRO A 38 0.29 -19.50 -9.74
CA PRO A 38 1.24 -20.03 -10.70
C PRO A 38 1.53 -18.97 -11.77
N ALA A 39 2.76 -18.96 -12.29
CA ALA A 39 3.15 -18.16 -13.45
C ALA A 39 3.90 -19.04 -14.46
N GLU A 40 3.68 -18.81 -15.75
CA GLU A 40 4.38 -19.48 -16.84
C GLU A 40 5.65 -18.72 -17.24
N LEU A 41 6.64 -19.43 -17.81
CA LEU A 41 7.86 -18.79 -18.29
C LEU A 41 7.56 -17.82 -19.43
N GLY A 42 7.97 -16.57 -19.25
CA GLY A 42 7.72 -15.49 -20.21
C GLY A 42 6.35 -14.81 -20.05
N GLU A 43 5.53 -15.26 -19.10
CA GLU A 43 4.31 -14.55 -18.71
C GLU A 43 4.66 -13.18 -18.12
N ILE A 44 3.86 -12.16 -18.49
CA ILE A 44 3.89 -10.86 -17.81
C ILE A 44 2.83 -10.92 -16.72
N VAL A 45 3.28 -10.73 -15.47
CA VAL A 45 2.40 -10.73 -14.31
C VAL A 45 2.19 -9.29 -13.85
N ASP A 46 0.95 -8.82 -13.95
CA ASP A 46 0.57 -7.50 -13.46
C ASP A 46 0.38 -7.52 -11.93
N MET A 47 1.26 -6.83 -11.23
CA MET A 47 1.30 -6.76 -9.77
C MET A 47 0.91 -5.37 -9.28
N GLU A 48 0.27 -5.30 -8.12
CA GLU A 48 -0.05 -4.07 -7.41
C GLU A 48 0.46 -4.10 -5.97
N VAL A 49 0.77 -2.91 -5.45
CA VAL A 49 0.93 -2.68 -4.02
C VAL A 49 -0.38 -2.08 -3.51
N ALA A 50 -1.21 -2.91 -2.93
CA ALA A 50 -2.48 -2.51 -2.35
C ALA A 50 -2.25 -1.94 -0.94
N ILE A 51 -2.76 -0.73 -0.71
CA ILE A 51 -2.66 -0.03 0.58
C ILE A 51 -4.06 0.23 1.10
N ASP A 52 -4.30 -0.16 2.34
CA ASP A 52 -5.51 0.18 3.08
C ASP A 52 -5.11 1.08 4.25
N ALA A 53 -5.69 2.27 4.32
CA ALA A 53 -5.44 3.22 5.41
C ALA A 53 -6.15 2.81 6.72
N GLY A 54 -7.07 1.84 6.64
CA GLY A 54 -7.92 1.44 7.76
C GLY A 54 -8.79 2.62 8.21
N ALA A 55 -8.73 2.92 9.51
CA ALA A 55 -9.47 4.04 10.10
C ALA A 55 -8.69 5.38 10.10
N GLU A 56 -7.46 5.39 9.59
CA GLU A 56 -6.55 6.54 9.69
C GLU A 56 -6.43 7.29 8.36
N GLU A 57 -5.97 8.54 8.42
CA GLU A 57 -5.59 9.31 7.24
C GLU A 57 -4.09 9.13 6.97
N LEU A 58 -3.72 8.68 5.76
CA LEU A 58 -2.33 8.54 5.35
C LEU A 58 -1.83 9.87 4.77
N THR A 59 -0.83 10.46 5.43
CA THR A 59 -0.12 11.66 4.94
C THR A 59 1.09 11.32 4.08
N GLY A 60 1.48 10.06 4.04
CA GLY A 60 2.58 9.59 3.22
C GLY A 60 2.77 8.09 3.32
N ILE A 61 3.52 7.56 2.37
CA ILE A 61 3.92 6.17 2.31
C ILE A 61 5.33 6.07 1.77
N THR A 62 6.11 5.18 2.38
CA THR A 62 7.38 4.70 1.83
C THR A 62 7.38 3.18 1.90
N PHE A 63 7.74 2.53 0.79
CA PHE A 63 7.97 1.09 0.78
C PHE A 63 9.12 0.72 -0.14
N PHE A 64 9.67 -0.47 0.13
CA PHE A 64 10.73 -1.10 -0.63
C PHE A 64 10.29 -2.52 -0.95
N LEU A 65 10.41 -2.91 -2.21
CA LEU A 65 10.10 -4.26 -2.68
C LEU A 65 11.36 -4.88 -3.29
N SER A 66 11.88 -5.92 -2.65
CA SER A 66 12.93 -6.75 -3.26
C SER A 66 12.32 -7.90 -4.04
N TYR A 67 12.99 -8.30 -5.11
CA TYR A 67 12.59 -9.44 -5.92
C TYR A 67 13.81 -10.16 -6.49
N ASP A 68 13.65 -11.45 -6.79
CA ASP A 68 14.69 -12.26 -7.42
C ASP A 68 14.76 -11.96 -8.92
N ARG A 69 15.84 -11.30 -9.35
CA ARG A 69 16.07 -10.90 -10.74
C ARG A 69 16.46 -12.05 -11.66
N GLU A 70 16.90 -13.18 -11.10
CA GLU A 70 17.21 -14.37 -11.91
C GLU A 70 15.92 -15.05 -12.38
N VAL A 71 14.83 -14.86 -11.63
CA VAL A 71 13.51 -15.42 -11.93
C VAL A 71 12.60 -14.40 -12.63
N PHE A 72 12.57 -13.16 -12.14
CA PHE A 72 11.69 -12.11 -12.65
C PHE A 72 12.48 -10.97 -13.29
N ARG A 73 11.88 -10.35 -14.30
CA ARG A 73 12.37 -9.10 -14.87
C ARG A 73 11.30 -8.02 -14.71
N LEU A 74 11.68 -6.89 -14.10
CA LEU A 74 10.82 -5.71 -14.05
C LEU A 74 10.51 -5.22 -15.47
N ILE A 75 9.23 -4.97 -15.73
CA ILE A 75 8.80 -4.16 -16.87
C ILE A 75 8.41 -2.79 -16.29
N PRO A 76 9.14 -1.71 -16.60
CA PRO A 76 8.89 -0.42 -15.98
C PRO A 76 7.55 0.16 -16.42
N ALA A 77 6.90 0.85 -15.49
CA ALA A 77 5.64 1.55 -15.77
C ALA A 77 5.85 2.80 -16.64
N ALA A 78 7.01 3.44 -16.53
CA ALA A 78 7.43 4.56 -17.36
C ALA A 78 8.96 4.59 -17.47
N GLU A 79 9.46 5.24 -18.52
CA GLU A 79 10.88 5.55 -18.68
C GLU A 79 11.03 7.07 -18.80
N ASP A 80 11.95 7.63 -18.03
CA ASP A 80 12.37 9.03 -18.12
C ASP A 80 13.87 9.09 -18.43
N GLU A 81 14.28 10.00 -19.32
CA GLU A 81 15.68 10.11 -19.77
C GLU A 81 16.65 10.51 -18.65
N ILE A 82 16.16 11.16 -17.60
CA ILE A 82 16.97 11.71 -16.50
C ILE A 82 16.91 10.80 -15.27
N VAL A 83 15.72 10.33 -14.91
CA VAL A 83 15.48 9.56 -13.67
C VAL A 83 15.56 8.05 -13.91
N GLY A 84 15.50 7.61 -15.17
CA GLY A 84 15.57 6.20 -15.55
C GLY A 84 14.21 5.50 -15.52
N ALA A 85 14.26 4.17 -15.36
CA ALA A 85 13.08 3.31 -15.35
C ALA A 85 12.30 3.47 -14.03
N MET A 86 11.03 3.85 -14.12
CA MET A 86 10.12 3.98 -12.98
C MET A 86 9.34 2.67 -12.79
N PRO A 87 9.52 1.95 -11.67
CA PRO A 87 8.88 0.65 -11.45
C PRO A 87 7.37 0.72 -11.25
N PHE A 88 6.84 1.80 -10.67
CA PHE A 88 5.42 1.90 -10.35
C PHE A 88 4.73 2.94 -11.22
N THR A 89 3.51 2.63 -11.68
CA THR A 89 2.63 3.66 -12.25
C THR A 89 2.32 4.67 -11.14
N GLN A 90 2.34 5.97 -11.45
CA GLN A 90 1.92 6.99 -10.49
C GLN A 90 0.47 6.73 -10.09
N ALA A 91 0.26 6.20 -8.89
CA ALA A 91 -1.07 5.96 -8.36
C ALA A 91 -1.62 7.28 -7.80
N SER A 92 -2.88 7.58 -8.07
CA SER A 92 -3.58 8.73 -7.49
C SER A 92 -4.02 8.48 -6.04
N PHE A 93 -3.33 7.59 -5.30
CA PHE A 93 -3.79 7.09 -4.01
C PHE A 93 -3.80 8.19 -2.95
N LEU A 94 -2.66 8.87 -2.74
CA LEU A 94 -2.62 10.07 -1.89
C LEU A 94 -2.86 11.36 -2.68
N GLY A 95 -2.84 11.29 -4.02
CA GLY A 95 -2.89 12.48 -4.88
C GLY A 95 -1.74 13.45 -4.58
N GLY A 96 -0.63 12.91 -4.05
CA GLY A 96 0.45 13.67 -3.44
C GLY A 96 1.62 13.90 -4.38
N ILE A 97 2.76 14.21 -3.77
CA ILE A 97 4.04 14.38 -4.46
C ILE A 97 4.80 13.07 -4.36
N VAL A 98 5.12 12.48 -5.52
CA VAL A 98 6.04 11.34 -5.60
C VAL A 98 7.46 11.84 -5.41
N LEU A 99 8.11 11.39 -4.35
CA LEU A 99 9.48 11.75 -3.98
C LEU A 99 10.49 10.72 -4.48
N VAL A 100 10.09 9.44 -4.53
CA VAL A 100 10.93 8.33 -5.00
C VAL A 100 10.06 7.37 -5.81
N ASN A 101 10.53 6.96 -6.99
CA ASN A 101 9.95 5.88 -7.79
C ASN A 101 11.05 5.33 -8.70
N GLN A 102 11.88 4.44 -8.17
CA GLN A 102 13.10 3.99 -8.86
C GLN A 102 13.44 2.54 -8.52
N GLU A 103 14.13 1.88 -9.45
CA GLU A 103 14.84 0.62 -9.18
C GLU A 103 16.29 0.91 -8.80
N GLU A 104 16.77 0.30 -7.72
CA GLU A 104 18.17 0.32 -7.30
C GLU A 104 18.71 -1.11 -7.18
N THR A 105 20.01 -1.29 -7.43
CA THR A 105 20.68 -2.58 -7.21
C THR A 105 21.79 -2.39 -6.18
N ILE A 106 21.67 -3.11 -5.05
CA ILE A 106 22.62 -3.03 -3.93
C ILE A 106 23.09 -4.45 -3.65
N ASP A 107 24.40 -4.67 -3.65
CA ASP A 107 25.03 -5.98 -3.37
C ASP A 107 24.47 -7.17 -4.19
N GLY A 108 23.96 -6.89 -5.40
CA GLY A 108 23.38 -7.88 -6.30
C GLY A 108 21.87 -8.11 -6.12
N GLU A 109 21.25 -7.53 -5.10
CA GLU A 109 19.80 -7.54 -4.89
C GLU A 109 19.15 -6.32 -5.55
N SER A 110 18.00 -6.52 -6.20
CA SER A 110 17.20 -5.39 -6.74
C SER A 110 16.14 -4.96 -5.75
N PHE A 111 16.02 -3.65 -5.59
CA PHE A 111 15.01 -3.01 -4.77
C PHE A 111 14.21 -2.02 -5.62
N LEU A 112 12.89 -2.16 -5.59
CA LEU A 112 11.96 -1.16 -6.10
C LEU A 112 11.57 -0.25 -4.94
N SER A 113 11.86 1.03 -5.06
CA SER A 113 11.59 2.01 -4.01
C SER A 113 10.49 2.96 -4.43
N TYR A 114 9.53 3.18 -3.55
CA TYR A 114 8.46 4.16 -3.75
C TYR A 114 8.29 5.02 -2.51
N THR A 115 8.14 6.33 -2.71
CA THR A 115 7.74 7.27 -1.66
C THR A 115 6.81 8.32 -2.24
N GLU A 116 5.66 8.48 -1.59
CA GLU A 116 4.68 9.52 -1.88
C GLU A 116 4.28 10.19 -0.57
N ALA A 117 4.12 11.51 -0.59
CA ALA A 117 3.60 12.27 0.54
C ALA A 117 2.48 13.19 0.07
N THR A 118 1.45 13.38 0.86
CA THR A 118 0.45 14.43 0.61
C THR A 118 1.19 15.76 0.57
N GLY A 119 1.15 16.45 -0.57
CA GLY A 119 1.79 17.74 -0.72
C GLY A 119 1.17 18.76 0.24
N GLY A 120 1.94 19.24 1.22
CA GLY A 120 1.50 20.30 2.11
C GLY A 120 1.45 21.62 1.36
N LEU A 121 0.35 21.91 0.67
CA LEU A 121 0.01 23.26 0.20
C LEU A 121 -1.48 23.49 0.46
N GLU A 122 -1.80 23.87 1.69
CA GLU A 122 -2.82 24.89 1.95
C GLU A 122 -2.14 26.25 2.11
#